data_AF-A0A969KC80-F1
#
_entry.id   AF-A0A969KC80-F1
#
_cell.length_a   1.000
_cell.length_b   1.000
_cell.length_c   1.000
_cell.angle_alpha   90.00
_cell.angle_beta   90.00
_cell.angle_gamma   90.00
#
_symmetry.space_group_name_H-M   'P 1'
#
loop_
_entity.id
_entity.type
_entity.pdbx_description
1 polymer ?
#
loop_
_entity_poly.entity_id
_entity_poly.type
_entity_poly.pdbx_seq_one_letter_code
_entity_poly.pdbx_strand_id
1 'polypeptide(L)'
;MKRKLDISQIITWAIGVGLLAIIVIGSIAMIAAGDYTVAQWLSILTSGAAQGAIYALIALGYTMVYGVLGLINFAHGEIFMGGAFSAYFLADFLNDHALQGGRFVEIARGEGSFLESHPILALLAIFLLSAAVSTLIAVVLERIAYRPLHGTPRLIKLITAIGASLFLQYTFRGVLRFWR
;
A
#
# COMPACT_ATOMS: atom_id res chain seq x y z
N MET A 1 17.24 -15.03 40.59
CA MET A 1 17.92 -15.01 39.27
C MET A 1 18.16 -13.54 38.88
N LYS A 2 19.35 -12.98 39.12
CA LYS A 2 19.68 -11.60 38.71
C LYS A 2 20.10 -11.63 37.24
N ARG A 3 19.27 -11.10 36.33
CA ARG A 3 19.64 -10.89 34.92
C ARG A 3 20.85 -9.94 34.91
N LYS A 4 22.02 -10.44 34.50
CA LYS A 4 23.18 -9.57 34.23
C LYS A 4 22.77 -8.67 33.07
N LEU A 5 22.89 -7.35 33.24
CA LEU A 5 22.62 -6.40 32.16
C LEU A 5 23.63 -6.66 31.06
N ASP A 6 23.12 -7.02 29.89
CA ASP A 6 23.94 -7.24 28.71
C ASP A 6 24.34 -5.87 28.12
N ILE A 7 25.55 -5.76 27.60
CA ILE A 7 26.09 -4.51 27.04
C ILE A 7 25.17 -4.02 25.89
N SER A 8 24.60 -4.95 25.12
CA SER A 8 23.61 -4.64 24.09
C SER A 8 22.37 -3.93 24.65
N GLN A 9 21.86 -4.35 25.81
CA GLN A 9 20.68 -3.72 26.44
C GLN A 9 20.99 -2.31 26.92
N ILE A 10 22.19 -2.09 27.46
CA ILE A 10 22.66 -0.77 27.88
C ILE A 10 22.74 0.17 26.68
N ILE A 11 23.27 -0.31 25.55
CA ILE A 11 23.35 0.48 24.31
C ILE A 11 21.97 0.84 23.77
N THR A 12 21.03 -0.11 23.68
CA THR A 12 19.67 0.18 23.19
C THR A 12 18.95 1.19 24.07
N TRP A 13 19.07 1.06 25.39
CA TRP A 13 18.49 2.03 26.32
C TRP A 13 19.16 3.39 26.23
N ALA A 14 20.48 3.45 26.10
CA ALA A 14 21.21 4.71 25.95
C ALA A 14 20.80 5.46 24.68
N ILE A 15 20.64 4.76 23.55
CA ILE A 15 20.16 5.36 22.29
C ILE A 15 18.72 5.87 22.47
N GLY A 16 17.83 5.07 23.04
CA GLY A 16 16.43 5.46 23.24
C GLY A 16 16.28 6.69 24.12
N VAL A 17 17.00 6.72 25.25
CA VAL A 17 17.01 7.87 26.17
C VAL A 17 17.65 9.09 25.52
N GLY A 18 18.75 8.91 24.77
CA GLY A 18 19.41 10.00 24.05
C GLY A 18 18.52 10.64 23.00
N LEU A 19 17.83 9.84 22.19
CA LEU A 19 16.87 10.33 21.20
C LEU A 19 15.70 11.07 21.87
N LEU A 20 15.15 10.52 22.95
CA LEU A 20 14.09 11.18 23.72
C LEU A 20 14.55 12.53 24.28
N ALA A 21 15.76 12.60 24.84
CA ALA A 21 16.32 13.85 25.36
C ALA A 21 16.49 14.89 24.25
N ILE A 22 17.02 14.49 23.08
CA ILE A 22 17.16 15.37 21.91
C ILE A 22 15.79 15.91 21.47
N ILE A 23 14.78 15.04 21.38
CA ILE A 23 13.43 15.44 20.99
C ILE A 23 12.85 16.42 22.00
N VAL A 24 12.90 16.13 23.30
CA VAL A 24 12.31 16.97 24.36
C VAL A 24 13.02 18.32 24.44
N ILE A 25 14.36 18.33 24.48
CA ILE A 25 15.14 19.56 24.56
C ILE A 25 14.95 20.39 23.29
N GLY A 26 15.01 19.77 22.11
CA GLY A 26 14.74 20.44 20.84
C GLY A 26 13.32 21.02 20.77
N SER A 27 12.33 20.30 21.30
CA SER A 27 10.94 20.77 21.35
C SER A 27 10.78 22.02 22.21
N ILE A 28 11.36 22.00 23.42
CA ILE A 28 11.31 23.14 24.35
C ILE A 28 12.07 24.34 23.78
N ALA A 29 13.24 24.11 23.19
CA ALA A 29 14.05 25.17 22.59
C ALA A 29 13.33 25.85 21.41
N MET A 30 12.67 25.08 20.54
CA MET A 30 11.91 25.60 19.40
C MET A 30 10.67 26.40 19.82
N ILE A 31 9.99 26.00 20.90
CA ILE A 31 8.86 26.74 21.47
C ILE A 31 9.36 28.03 22.15
N ALA A 32 10.46 27.95 22.90
CA ALA A 32 11.05 29.10 23.58
C ALA A 32 11.63 30.14 22.61
N ALA A 33 12.13 29.70 21.44
CA ALA A 33 12.60 30.58 20.37
C ALA A 33 11.45 31.27 19.61
N GLY A 34 10.20 30.79 19.76
CA GLY A 34 9.03 31.33 19.06
C GLY A 34 8.88 30.88 17.61
N ASP A 35 9.75 30.01 17.12
CA ASP A 35 9.76 29.50 15.74
C ASP A 35 8.55 28.60 15.44
N TYR A 36 8.02 27.92 16.46
CA TYR A 36 6.86 27.05 16.36
C TYR A 36 5.84 27.31 17.47
N THR A 37 4.59 27.52 17.07
CA THR A 37 3.45 27.66 17.99
C THR A 37 3.05 26.31 18.59
N VAL A 38 2.40 26.35 19.76
CA VAL A 38 1.86 25.14 20.42
C VAL A 38 0.88 24.39 19.52
N ALA A 39 0.10 25.11 18.69
CA ALA A 39 -0.82 24.50 17.73
C ALA A 39 -0.09 23.70 16.64
N GLN A 40 1.03 24.21 16.11
CA GLN A 40 1.86 23.48 15.15
C GLN A 40 2.47 22.23 15.77
N TRP A 41 2.91 22.29 17.03
CA TRP A 41 3.40 21.11 17.77
C TRP A 41 2.33 20.02 17.94
N LEU A 42 1.09 20.40 18.27
CA LEU A 42 -0.02 19.45 18.33
C LEU A 42 -0.33 18.84 16.95
N SER A 43 -0.18 19.62 15.88
CA SER A 43 -0.31 19.11 14.51
C SER A 43 0.78 18.09 14.16
N ILE A 44 2.03 18.32 14.57
CA ILE A 44 3.14 17.38 14.35
C ILE A 44 2.90 16.08 15.13
N LEU A 45 2.44 16.16 16.38
CA LEU A 45 2.13 14.98 17.20
C LEU A 45 0.99 14.16 16.60
N THR A 46 -0.09 14.81 16.18
CA THR A 46 -1.23 14.13 15.55
C THR A 46 -0.86 13.53 14.20
N SER A 47 -0.07 14.23 13.37
CA SER A 47 0.44 13.73 12.10
C SER A 47 1.37 12.55 12.28
N GLY A 48 2.29 12.62 13.25
CA GLY A 48 3.20 11.52 13.59
C GLY A 48 2.44 10.30 14.11
N ALA A 49 1.43 10.49 14.96
CA ALA A 49 0.57 9.43 15.45
C ALA A 49 -0.25 8.79 14.32
N ALA A 50 -0.81 9.59 13.40
CA ALA A 50 -1.54 9.09 12.24
C ALA A 50 -0.64 8.24 11.32
N GLN A 51 0.58 8.70 11.03
CA GLN A 51 1.55 7.95 10.23
C GLN A 51 1.98 6.65 10.95
N GLY A 52 2.19 6.71 12.26
CA GLY A 52 2.50 5.55 13.09
C GLY A 52 1.38 4.52 13.10
N ALA A 53 0.12 4.97 13.16
CA ALA A 53 -1.05 4.09 13.08
C ALA A 53 -1.15 3.40 11.71
N ILE A 54 -0.86 4.10 10.60
CA ILE A 54 -0.79 3.50 9.26
C ILE A 54 0.28 2.39 9.23
N TYR A 55 1.49 2.66 9.73
CA TYR A 55 2.55 1.65 9.77
C TYR A 55 2.20 0.47 10.70
N ALA A 56 1.57 0.73 11.84
CA ALA A 56 1.10 -0.32 12.74
C ALA A 56 0.02 -1.20 12.09
N LEU A 57 -0.92 -0.60 11.34
CA LEU A 57 -1.94 -1.33 10.58
C LEU A 57 -1.32 -2.17 9.46
N ILE A 58 -0.33 -1.66 8.74
CA ILE A 58 0.39 -2.41 7.70
C ILE A 58 1.13 -3.60 8.33
N ALA A 59 1.84 -3.38 9.44
CA ALA A 59 2.55 -4.44 10.15
C ALA A 59 1.57 -5.51 10.67
N LEU A 60 0.43 -5.10 11.24
CA LEU A 60 -0.62 -5.99 11.71
C LEU A 60 -1.26 -6.78 10.56
N GLY A 61 -1.52 -6.13 9.43
CA GLY A 61 -2.01 -6.79 8.21
C GLY A 61 -1.04 -7.88 7.75
N TYR A 62 0.25 -7.57 7.71
CA TYR A 62 1.28 -8.55 7.32
C TYR A 62 1.39 -9.71 8.32
N THR A 63 1.37 -9.45 9.63
CA THR A 63 1.43 -10.52 10.64
C THR A 63 0.16 -11.38 10.66
N MET A 64 -1.01 -10.82 10.39
CA MET A 64 -2.27 -11.56 10.30
C MET A 64 -2.33 -12.45 9.05
N VAL A 65 -1.94 -11.92 7.89
CA VAL A 65 -1.92 -12.69 6.64
C VAL A 65 -0.95 -13.87 6.75
N TYR A 66 0.29 -13.63 7.22
CA TYR A 66 1.27 -14.70 7.39
C TYR A 66 0.96 -15.62 8.58
N GLY A 67 0.36 -15.08 9.64
CA GLY A 67 0.03 -15.81 10.87
C GLY A 67 -1.11 -16.82 10.68
N VAL A 68 -2.12 -16.50 9.87
CA VAL A 68 -3.27 -17.40 9.62
C VAL A 68 -2.98 -18.38 8.49
N LEU A 69 -2.35 -17.93 7.39
CA LEU A 69 -2.14 -18.79 6.22
C LEU A 69 -0.93 -19.73 6.38
N GLY A 70 0.02 -19.40 7.25
CA GLY A 70 1.25 -20.19 7.42
C GLY A 70 2.07 -20.33 6.13
N LEU A 71 1.88 -19.39 5.19
CA LEU A 71 2.39 -19.38 3.82
C LEU A 71 2.83 -17.98 3.42
N ILE A 72 3.99 -17.88 2.79
CA ILE A 72 4.48 -16.62 2.24
C ILE A 72 3.88 -16.46 0.84
N ASN A 73 2.92 -15.54 0.69
CA ASN A 73 2.35 -15.18 -0.60
C ASN A 73 3.25 -14.15 -1.31
N PHE A 74 4.14 -14.61 -2.18
CA PHE A 74 5.02 -13.72 -2.98
C PHE A 74 4.27 -12.93 -4.06
N ALA A 75 3.10 -13.40 -4.49
CA ALA A 75 2.32 -12.78 -5.57
C ALA A 75 1.52 -11.53 -5.12
N HIS A 76 1.62 -11.15 -3.85
CA HIS A 76 0.81 -10.08 -3.27
C HIS A 76 0.98 -8.75 -4.00
N GLY A 77 2.21 -8.39 -4.35
CA GLY A 77 2.52 -7.16 -5.10
C GLY A 77 1.94 -7.19 -6.50
N GLU A 78 2.05 -8.31 -7.20
CA GLU A 78 1.56 -8.45 -8.57
C GLU A 78 0.02 -8.41 -8.63
N ILE A 79 -0.68 -8.98 -7.64
CA ILE A 79 -2.14 -8.91 -7.54
C ILE A 79 -2.63 -7.46 -7.53
N PHE A 80 -2.04 -6.61 -6.66
CA PHE A 80 -2.41 -5.20 -6.60
C PHE A 80 -1.90 -4.40 -7.80
N MET A 81 -0.78 -4.80 -8.38
CA MET A 81 -0.29 -4.20 -9.62
C MET A 81 -1.31 -4.36 -10.74
N GLY A 82 -1.99 -5.50 -10.84
CA GLY A 82 -3.09 -5.70 -11.78
C GLY A 82 -4.24 -4.71 -11.58
N GLY A 83 -4.67 -4.51 -10.33
CA GLY A 83 -5.69 -3.50 -10.01
C GLY A 83 -5.25 -2.07 -10.32
N ALA A 84 -4.00 -1.73 -9.98
CA ALA A 84 -3.42 -0.42 -10.25
C ALA A 84 -3.34 -0.12 -11.76
N PHE A 85 -2.93 -1.09 -12.59
CA PHE A 85 -2.95 -0.92 -14.04
C PHE A 85 -4.37 -0.74 -14.59
N SER A 86 -5.34 -1.52 -14.13
CA SER A 86 -6.73 -1.32 -14.54
C SER A 86 -7.28 0.05 -14.14
N ALA A 87 -6.94 0.53 -12.94
CA ALA A 87 -7.26 1.89 -12.51
C ALA A 87 -6.60 2.96 -13.40
N TYR A 88 -5.33 2.78 -13.75
CA TYR A 88 -4.62 3.68 -14.65
C TYR A 88 -5.29 3.75 -16.03
N PHE A 89 -5.62 2.61 -16.63
CA PHE A 89 -6.31 2.59 -17.93
C PHE A 89 -7.70 3.22 -17.87
N LEU A 90 -8.44 3.00 -16.79
CA LEU A 90 -9.73 3.68 -16.61
C LEU A 90 -9.54 5.20 -16.42
N ALA A 91 -8.54 5.63 -15.66
CA ALA A 91 -8.24 7.04 -15.49
C ALA A 91 -7.87 7.70 -16.82
N ASP A 92 -7.00 7.08 -17.61
CA ASP A 92 -6.62 7.54 -18.95
C ASP A 92 -7.84 7.62 -19.88
N PHE A 93 -8.71 6.59 -19.87
CA PHE A 93 -9.97 6.61 -20.61
C PHE A 93 -10.88 7.76 -20.18
N LEU A 94 -11.10 7.98 -18.89
CA LEU A 94 -11.95 9.05 -18.37
C LEU A 94 -11.34 10.45 -18.56
N ASN A 95 -10.02 10.54 -18.71
CA ASN A 95 -9.34 11.77 -19.05
C ASN A 95 -9.57 12.18 -20.52
N ASP A 96 -9.64 11.18 -21.41
CA ASP A 96 -9.79 11.39 -22.85
C ASP A 96 -11.27 11.43 -23.29
N HIS A 97 -12.21 11.22 -22.36
CA HIS A 97 -13.66 11.24 -22.64
C HIS A 97 -14.42 12.23 -21.76
N ALA A 98 -15.39 12.93 -22.34
CA ALA A 98 -16.38 13.74 -21.63
C ALA A 98 -17.76 13.07 -21.66
N LEU A 99 -18.58 13.29 -20.63
CA LEU A 99 -19.96 12.82 -20.61
C LEU A 99 -20.90 13.88 -21.18
N GLN A 100 -21.35 13.70 -22.42
CA GLN A 100 -22.29 14.60 -23.10
C GLN A 100 -23.56 13.84 -23.48
N GLY A 101 -24.73 14.34 -23.04
CA GLY A 101 -26.02 13.70 -23.35
C GLY A 101 -26.16 12.25 -22.84
N GLY A 102 -25.45 11.89 -21.77
CA GLY A 102 -25.45 10.54 -21.21
C GLY A 102 -24.52 9.54 -21.90
N ARG A 103 -23.71 9.97 -22.87
CA ARG A 103 -22.73 9.13 -23.56
C ARG A 103 -21.32 9.68 -23.37
N PHE A 104 -20.34 8.78 -23.33
CA PHE A 104 -18.93 9.14 -23.38
C PHE A 104 -18.56 9.53 -24.81
N VAL A 105 -18.03 10.74 -24.97
CA VAL A 105 -17.56 11.31 -26.24
C VAL A 105 -16.07 11.59 -26.09
N GLU A 106 -15.28 11.09 -27.03
CA GLU A 106 -13.84 11.33 -27.09
C GLU A 106 -13.56 12.83 -27.31
N ILE A 107 -12.65 13.38 -26.52
CA ILE A 107 -12.25 14.78 -26.58
C ILE A 107 -10.72 14.88 -26.62
N ALA A 108 -10.20 15.94 -27.23
CA ALA A 108 -8.78 16.24 -27.13
C ALA A 108 -8.44 16.54 -25.66
N ARG A 109 -7.35 15.92 -25.16
CA ARG A 109 -6.86 16.08 -23.78
C ARG A 109 -6.87 17.54 -23.34
N GLY A 110 -7.70 17.88 -22.36
CA GLY A 110 -7.87 19.24 -21.87
C GLY A 110 -9.16 19.45 -21.09
N GLU A 111 -9.46 20.73 -20.82
CA GLU A 111 -10.54 21.18 -19.93
C GLU A 111 -11.90 20.59 -20.32
N GLY A 112 -12.56 19.92 -19.37
CA GLY A 112 -13.90 19.35 -19.57
C GLY A 112 -13.96 17.81 -19.65
N SER A 113 -12.88 17.11 -19.32
CA SER A 113 -12.88 15.65 -19.18
C SER A 113 -13.84 15.15 -18.09
N PHE A 114 -14.17 13.86 -18.11
CA PHE A 114 -14.99 13.27 -17.06
C PHE A 114 -14.32 13.36 -15.69
N LEU A 115 -12.99 13.25 -15.64
CA LEU A 115 -12.21 13.42 -14.40
C LEU A 115 -12.39 14.81 -13.79
N GLU A 116 -12.36 15.85 -14.62
CA GLU A 116 -12.48 17.24 -14.14
C GLU A 116 -13.92 17.64 -13.82
N SER A 117 -14.86 17.22 -14.66
CA SER A 117 -16.27 17.54 -14.48
C SER A 117 -16.91 16.78 -13.31
N HIS A 118 -16.50 15.54 -13.06
CA HIS A 118 -17.09 14.66 -12.04
C HIS A 118 -16.03 13.92 -11.20
N PRO A 119 -15.17 14.64 -10.45
CA PRO A 119 -13.99 14.06 -9.80
C PRO A 119 -14.33 12.98 -8.78
N ILE A 120 -15.41 13.15 -8.00
CA ILE A 120 -15.80 12.18 -6.96
C ILE A 120 -16.28 10.86 -7.60
N LEU A 121 -17.10 10.94 -8.66
CA LEU A 121 -17.60 9.75 -9.36
C LEU A 121 -16.48 9.02 -10.08
N ALA A 122 -15.56 9.75 -10.71
CA ALA A 122 -14.38 9.19 -11.34
C ALA A 122 -13.49 8.45 -10.33
N LEU A 123 -13.16 9.08 -9.20
CA LEU A 123 -12.34 8.46 -8.16
C LEU A 123 -13.00 7.21 -7.59
N LEU A 124 -14.31 7.25 -7.36
CA LEU A 124 -15.06 6.10 -6.86
C LEU A 124 -15.07 4.96 -7.90
N ALA A 125 -15.28 5.25 -9.17
CA ALA A 125 -15.23 4.27 -10.25
C ALA A 125 -13.83 3.63 -10.38
N ILE A 126 -12.76 4.44 -10.35
CA ILE A 126 -11.36 3.98 -10.39
C ILE A 126 -11.06 3.08 -9.19
N PHE A 127 -11.46 3.49 -7.99
CA PHE A 127 -11.25 2.71 -6.77
C PHE A 127 -11.98 1.38 -6.82
N LEU A 128 -13.27 1.38 -7.18
CA LEU A 128 -14.08 0.17 -7.27
C LEU A 128 -13.54 -0.80 -8.33
N LEU A 129 -13.11 -0.28 -9.49
CA LEU A 129 -12.52 -1.11 -10.54
C LEU A 129 -11.21 -1.75 -10.04
N SER A 130 -10.31 -0.97 -9.43
CA SER A 130 -9.04 -1.48 -8.89
C SER A 130 -9.26 -2.57 -7.84
N ALA A 131 -10.18 -2.33 -6.91
CA ALA A 131 -10.54 -3.29 -5.88
C ALA A 131 -11.14 -4.57 -6.48
N ALA A 132 -12.04 -4.44 -7.46
CA ALA A 132 -12.67 -5.58 -8.13
C ALA A 132 -11.65 -6.42 -8.89
N VAL A 133 -10.75 -5.79 -9.66
CA VAL A 133 -9.71 -6.49 -10.42
C VAL A 133 -8.71 -7.18 -9.50
N SER A 134 -8.21 -6.48 -8.47
CA SER A 134 -7.28 -7.09 -7.50
C SER A 134 -7.93 -8.29 -6.80
N THR A 135 -9.18 -8.16 -6.39
CA THR A 135 -9.95 -9.25 -5.77
C THR A 135 -10.14 -10.42 -6.72
N LEU A 136 -10.47 -10.15 -7.99
CA LEU A 136 -10.65 -11.18 -9.00
C LEU A 136 -9.35 -11.97 -9.21
N ILE A 137 -8.22 -11.28 -9.39
CA ILE A 137 -6.92 -11.92 -9.57
C ILE A 137 -6.57 -12.75 -8.33
N ALA A 138 -6.80 -12.21 -7.12
CA ALA A 138 -6.57 -12.93 -5.88
C ALA A 138 -7.40 -14.22 -5.78
N VAL A 139 -8.71 -14.14 -6.07
CA VAL A 139 -9.63 -15.29 -6.01
C VAL A 139 -9.28 -16.34 -7.06
N VAL A 140 -8.95 -15.92 -8.28
CA VAL A 140 -8.53 -16.83 -9.36
C VAL A 140 -7.23 -17.53 -8.97
N LEU A 141 -6.25 -16.80 -8.45
CA LEU A 141 -4.98 -17.36 -8.03
C LEU A 141 -5.16 -18.31 -6.83
N GLU A 142 -6.00 -17.95 -5.88
CA GLU A 142 -6.33 -18.84 -4.76
C GLU A 142 -6.96 -20.13 -5.27
N ARG A 143 -7.94 -20.06 -6.19
CA ARG A 143 -8.60 -21.26 -6.72
C ARG A 143 -7.68 -22.16 -7.52
N ILE A 144 -6.81 -21.58 -8.36
CA ILE A 144 -5.99 -22.34 -9.32
C ILE A 144 -4.66 -22.78 -8.70
N ALA A 145 -3.98 -21.91 -7.96
CA ALA A 145 -2.63 -22.15 -7.47
C ALA A 145 -2.60 -22.63 -6.02
N TYR A 146 -3.34 -21.97 -5.12
CA TYR A 146 -3.13 -22.16 -3.67
C TYR A 146 -4.06 -23.19 -3.02
N ARG A 147 -5.36 -23.16 -3.35
CA ARG A 147 -6.37 -24.07 -2.81
C ARG A 147 -6.06 -25.55 -3.09
N PRO A 148 -5.56 -25.96 -4.27
CA PRO A 148 -5.19 -27.37 -4.52
C PRO A 148 -4.03 -27.87 -3.65
N LEU A 149 -3.24 -26.96 -3.08
CA LEU A 149 -2.08 -27.27 -2.26
C LEU A 149 -2.39 -27.26 -0.75
N HIS A 150 -3.67 -27.17 -0.37
CA HIS A 150 -4.08 -27.34 1.02
C HIS A 150 -3.73 -28.75 1.50
N GLY A 151 -2.76 -28.84 2.41
CA GLY A 151 -2.28 -30.11 2.98
C GLY A 151 -0.87 -30.53 2.52
N THR A 152 -0.27 -29.84 1.54
CA THR A 152 1.10 -30.16 1.11
C THR A 152 2.17 -29.53 2.03
N PRO A 153 3.42 -30.04 2.02
CA PRO A 153 4.55 -29.41 2.70
C PRO A 153 4.74 -27.92 2.38
N ARG A 154 5.27 -27.14 3.34
CA ARG A 154 5.46 -25.68 3.22
C ARG A 154 6.31 -25.28 2.01
N LEU A 155 7.32 -26.08 1.67
CA LEU A 155 8.22 -25.82 0.54
C LEU A 155 7.52 -25.82 -0.81
N ILE A 156 6.55 -26.71 -1.04
CA ILE A 156 5.80 -26.78 -2.30
C ILE A 156 4.97 -25.50 -2.48
N LYS A 157 4.29 -25.08 -1.41
CA LYS A 157 3.46 -23.88 -1.41
C LYS A 157 4.29 -22.61 -1.65
N LEU A 158 5.52 -22.57 -1.15
CA LEU A 158 6.50 -21.50 -1.42
C LEU A 158 6.86 -21.43 -2.91
N ILE A 159 7.23 -22.57 -3.51
CA ILE A 159 7.60 -22.64 -4.94
C ILE A 159 6.42 -22.21 -5.81
N THR A 160 5.21 -22.64 -5.48
CA THR A 160 3.99 -22.22 -6.19
C THR A 160 3.75 -20.72 -6.06
N ALA A 161 3.92 -20.14 -4.86
CA ALA A 161 3.75 -18.70 -4.67
C ALA A 161 4.76 -17.87 -5.48
N ILE A 162 6.02 -18.32 -5.55
CA ILE A 162 7.04 -17.68 -6.39
C ILE A 162 6.68 -17.84 -7.88
N GLY A 163 6.27 -19.03 -8.31
CA GLY A 163 5.84 -19.29 -9.68
C GLY A 163 4.64 -18.44 -10.10
N ALA A 164 3.66 -18.29 -9.22
CA ALA A 164 2.50 -17.43 -9.41
C ALA A 164 2.90 -15.94 -9.57
N SER A 165 3.79 -15.46 -8.71
CA SER A 165 4.33 -14.09 -8.77
C SER A 165 5.03 -13.85 -10.12
N LEU A 166 5.95 -14.73 -10.52
CA LEU A 166 6.64 -14.62 -11.81
C LEU A 166 5.66 -14.66 -13.00
N PHE A 167 4.69 -15.59 -12.97
CA PHE A 167 3.67 -15.68 -14.01
C PHE A 167 2.89 -14.37 -14.17
N LEU A 168 2.40 -13.80 -13.06
CA LEU A 168 1.69 -12.53 -13.09
C LEU A 168 2.61 -11.39 -13.56
N GLN A 169 3.83 -11.32 -13.05
CA GLN A 169 4.82 -10.32 -13.45
C GLN A 169 5.09 -10.36 -14.96
N TYR A 170 5.32 -11.55 -15.54
CA TYR A 170 5.53 -11.70 -16.98
C TYR A 170 4.27 -11.37 -17.78
N THR A 171 3.09 -11.71 -17.28
CA THR A 171 1.81 -11.35 -17.90
C THR A 171 1.67 -9.84 -18.01
N PHE A 172 1.85 -9.11 -16.91
CA PHE A 172 1.75 -7.65 -16.91
C PHE A 172 2.85 -6.97 -17.73
N ARG A 173 4.08 -7.48 -17.66
CA ARG A 173 5.19 -7.00 -18.51
C ARG A 173 4.87 -7.19 -20.00
N GLY A 174 4.23 -8.31 -20.35
CA GLY A 174 3.75 -8.58 -21.71
C GLY A 174 2.71 -7.56 -22.15
N VAL A 175 1.66 -7.35 -21.35
CA VAL A 175 0.58 -6.38 -21.62
C VAL A 175 1.14 -4.98 -21.86
N LEU A 176 2.08 -4.52 -21.03
CA LEU A 176 2.71 -3.20 -21.18
C LEU A 176 3.57 -3.05 -22.43
N ARG A 177 4.15 -4.15 -22.94
CA ARG A 177 4.94 -4.11 -24.17
C ARG A 177 4.08 -3.86 -25.40
N PHE A 178 2.83 -4.31 -25.41
CA PHE A 178 1.88 -4.05 -26.50
C PHE A 178 1.37 -2.61 -26.53
N TRP A 179 1.62 -1.84 -25.46
CA TRP A 179 1.12 -0.48 -25.31
C TRP A 179 2.20 0.59 -25.58
N ARG A 180 3.34 0.19 -26.14
CA ARG A 180 4.40 1.08 -26.63
C ARG A 180 4.34 1.24 -28.15
#